data_AF-A0A538ARA0-F1
#
_entry.id   AF-A0A538ARA0-F1
#
_cell.length_a   1.000
_cell.length_b   1.000
_cell.length_c   1.000
_cell.angle_alpha   90.00
_cell.angle_beta   90.00
_cell.angle_gamma   90.00
#
_symmetry.space_group_name_H-M   'P 1'
#
loop_
_entity.id
_entity.type
_entity.pdbx_description
1 polymer ?
#
loop_
_entity_poly.entity_id
_entity_poly.type
_entity_poly.pdbx_seq_one_letter_code
_entity_poly.pdbx_strand_id
1 'polypeptide(L)'
;MKGLFASLFILAFALALVPAVSSGAAAPFTTPTTPIHHFVVTAHSGPEGISGIFSLSSPANPLLDFTGRVTCLDVVGDHAIVGGVVTGGGEPGQIGTGFAVGFIDGGSGSDRQTFTDVEIAAPVDCAAEQSLFTLMLFPVLNGNVVVNG
;
A
#
# COMPACT_ATOMS: atom_id res chain seq x y z
N MET A 1 -8.18 66.80 -38.27
CA MET A 1 -8.42 66.75 -36.81
C MET A 1 -7.92 65.41 -36.28
N LYS A 2 -7.00 65.44 -35.29
CA LYS A 2 -6.63 64.42 -34.27
C LYS A 2 -6.50 62.96 -34.77
N GLY A 3 -5.31 62.37 -34.91
CA GLY A 3 -4.43 61.83 -33.84
C GLY A 3 -4.93 60.42 -33.43
N LEU A 4 -4.20 59.31 -33.32
CA LEU A 4 -2.82 58.91 -32.97
C LEU A 4 -2.51 57.62 -33.79
N PHE A 5 -1.31 57.38 -34.36
CA PHE A 5 -0.04 56.90 -33.79
C PHE A 5 -0.01 55.50 -33.13
N ALA A 6 1.00 54.73 -33.58
CA ALA A 6 1.58 53.46 -33.12
C ALA A 6 0.79 52.19 -33.48
N SER A 7 1.18 51.36 -34.47
CA SER A 7 2.47 50.69 -34.73
C SER A 7 2.97 49.84 -33.56
N LEU A 8 2.69 48.52 -33.63
CA LEU A 8 3.75 47.51 -33.52
C LEU A 8 3.25 46.19 -34.14
N PHE A 9 3.85 45.83 -35.27
CA PHE A 9 3.96 44.45 -35.70
C PHE A 9 4.62 43.63 -34.59
N ILE A 10 4.29 42.33 -34.47
CA ILE A 10 5.23 41.21 -34.58
C ILE A 10 4.64 39.91 -33.96
N LEU A 11 4.71 38.87 -34.80
CA LEU A 11 4.74 37.43 -34.57
C LEU A 11 3.53 36.69 -33.96
N ALA A 12 2.88 35.95 -34.85
CA ALA A 12 2.29 34.66 -34.53
C ALA A 12 3.39 33.70 -34.03
N PHE A 13 3.21 33.14 -32.83
CA PHE A 13 3.81 31.86 -32.46
C PHE A 13 2.78 31.10 -31.62
N ALA A 14 2.29 30.00 -32.19
CA ALA A 14 1.47 29.03 -31.46
C ALA A 14 2.32 28.45 -30.33
N LEU A 15 1.95 28.69 -29.07
CA LEU A 15 2.46 27.94 -27.94
C LEU A 15 1.27 27.35 -27.16
N ALA A 16 1.35 26.04 -26.97
CA ALA A 16 0.35 25.17 -26.40
C ALA A 16 -0.23 25.68 -25.07
N LEU A 17 -1.50 25.35 -24.81
CA LEU A 17 -2.05 25.36 -23.46
C LEU A 17 -1.19 24.46 -22.57
N VAL A 18 -0.32 25.08 -21.78
CA VAL A 18 0.29 24.41 -20.63
C VAL A 18 -0.82 24.32 -19.58
N PRO A 19 -1.24 23.12 -19.12
CA PRO A 19 -2.06 23.08 -17.93
C PRO A 19 -1.20 23.62 -16.79
N ALA A 20 -1.73 24.64 -16.11
CA ALA A 20 -1.11 25.25 -14.94
C ALA A 20 -0.73 24.13 -13.96
N VAL A 21 0.56 23.94 -13.76
CA VAL A 21 1.07 23.10 -12.66
C VAL A 21 0.73 23.88 -11.39
N SER A 22 -0.40 23.53 -10.78
CA SER A 22 -0.73 24.00 -9.44
C SER A 22 0.36 23.50 -8.50
N SER A 23 1.28 24.39 -8.13
CA SER A 23 2.11 24.23 -6.95
C SER A 23 1.19 24.32 -5.72
N GLY A 24 0.40 23.27 -5.52
CA GLY A 24 -0.35 23.07 -4.28
C GLY A 24 0.68 22.89 -3.18
N ALA A 25 0.72 23.85 -2.26
CA ALA A 25 1.51 23.78 -1.06
C ALA A 25 1.36 22.39 -0.43
N ALA A 26 2.48 21.69 -0.23
CA ALA A 26 2.49 20.50 0.59
C ALA A 26 1.93 20.92 1.95
N ALA A 27 0.74 20.40 2.28
CA ALA A 27 0.23 20.48 3.63
C ALA A 27 1.34 20.00 4.58
N PRO A 28 1.51 20.60 5.77
CA PRO A 28 2.47 20.10 6.73
C PRO A 28 2.16 18.63 6.95
N PHE A 29 3.09 17.76 6.57
CA PHE A 29 3.00 16.32 6.81
C PHE A 29 2.84 16.18 8.32
N THR A 30 1.62 15.91 8.78
CA THR A 30 1.41 15.41 10.12
C THR A 30 2.16 14.09 10.15
N THR A 31 3.27 14.06 10.88
CA THR A 31 4.00 12.83 11.17
C THR A 31 2.96 11.80 11.63
N PRO A 32 2.80 10.68 10.90
CA PRO A 32 1.90 9.63 11.34
C PRO A 32 2.35 9.20 12.74
N THR A 33 1.46 9.27 13.73
CA THR A 33 1.71 8.68 15.06
C THR A 33 1.64 7.15 15.02
N THR A 34 1.26 6.59 13.87
CA THR A 34 1.26 5.18 13.55
C THR A 34 2.60 4.76 12.96
N PRO A 35 3.21 3.64 13.41
CA PRO A 35 4.45 3.15 12.84
C PRO A 35 4.32 2.99 11.32
N ILE A 36 5.24 3.61 10.58
CA ILE A 36 5.30 3.45 9.13
C ILE A 36 5.90 2.07 8.88
N HIS A 37 5.05 1.09 8.54
CA HIS A 37 5.50 -0.21 8.06
C HIS A 37 5.65 -0.15 6.54
N HIS A 38 6.83 -0.48 6.05
CA HIS A 38 7.07 -0.70 4.62
C HIS A 38 6.85 -2.18 4.35
N PHE A 39 5.94 -2.53 3.45
CA PHE A 39 5.71 -3.91 3.11
C PHE A 39 5.68 -4.15 1.59
N VAL A 40 6.15 -5.34 1.21
CA VAL A 40 6.11 -5.86 -0.15
C VAL A 40 5.22 -7.07 -0.12
N VAL A 41 4.20 -7.11 -0.98
CA VAL A 41 3.29 -8.23 -1.08
C VAL A 41 3.18 -8.67 -2.53
N THR A 42 3.46 -9.94 -2.77
CA THR A 42 3.09 -10.64 -3.99
C THR A 42 2.20 -11.81 -3.59
N ALA A 43 1.05 -11.94 -4.24
CA ALA A 43 0.11 -13.03 -4.01
C ALA A 43 -0.54 -13.40 -5.33
N HIS A 44 -0.36 -14.64 -5.75
CA HIS A 44 -0.88 -15.18 -7.00
C HIS A 44 -1.74 -16.40 -6.70
N SER A 45 -2.93 -16.45 -7.27
CA SER A 45 -3.78 -17.65 -7.31
C SER A 45 -3.70 -18.24 -8.71
N GLY A 46 -3.18 -19.47 -8.83
CA GLY A 46 -3.02 -20.16 -10.10
C GLY A 46 -3.37 -21.65 -10.02
N PRO A 47 -3.21 -22.41 -11.13
CA PRO A 47 -3.53 -23.83 -11.18
C PRO A 47 -2.75 -24.69 -10.16
N GLU A 48 -1.59 -24.20 -9.71
CA GLU A 48 -0.75 -24.84 -8.70
C GLU A 48 -1.09 -24.42 -7.25
N GLY A 49 -2.14 -23.63 -7.07
CA GLY A 49 -2.55 -23.06 -5.80
C GLY A 49 -2.06 -21.64 -5.59
N ILE A 50 -2.07 -21.21 -4.33
CA ILE A 50 -1.71 -19.85 -3.91
C ILE A 50 -0.22 -19.78 -3.62
N SER A 51 0.44 -18.74 -4.11
CA SER A 51 1.87 -18.53 -3.91
C SER A 51 2.22 -17.05 -3.88
N GLY A 52 3.33 -16.72 -3.22
CA GLY A 52 3.75 -15.33 -3.11
C GLY A 52 4.68 -15.10 -1.92
N ILE A 53 5.08 -13.84 -1.74
CA ILE A 53 5.96 -13.40 -0.66
C ILE A 53 5.33 -12.20 0.02
N PHE A 54 5.41 -12.17 1.34
CA PHE A 54 5.12 -11.01 2.15
C PHE A 54 6.41 -10.58 2.87
N SER A 55 6.68 -9.29 2.90
CA SER A 55 7.77 -8.73 3.70
C SER A 55 7.25 -7.49 4.38
N LEU A 56 7.53 -7.33 5.67
CA LEU A 56 7.26 -6.13 6.45
C LEU A 56 8.58 -5.67 7.08
N SER A 57 8.84 -4.38 6.98
CA SER A 57 9.94 -3.71 7.67
C SER A 57 9.41 -2.50 8.41
N SER A 58 9.77 -2.41 9.69
CA SER A 58 9.45 -1.32 10.59
C SER A 58 10.75 -0.57 10.94
N PRO A 59 10.95 0.65 10.38
CA PRO A 59 12.12 1.46 10.71
C PRO A 59 12.21 1.82 12.20
N ALA A 60 11.07 1.83 12.89
CA ALA A 60 10.98 2.15 14.31
C ALA A 60 11.28 0.95 15.23
N ASN A 61 11.04 -0.28 14.76
CA ASN A 61 11.26 -1.48 15.56
C ASN A 61 11.61 -2.69 14.67
N PRO A 62 12.90 -3.00 14.47
CA PRO A 62 13.34 -4.14 13.67
C PRO A 62 12.84 -5.50 14.15
N LEU A 63 12.39 -5.63 15.40
CA LEU A 63 11.80 -6.88 15.90
C LEU A 63 10.44 -7.19 15.26
N LEU A 64 9.78 -6.18 14.67
CA LEU A 64 8.54 -6.35 13.92
C LEU A 64 8.80 -6.72 12.46
N ASP A 65 10.05 -6.68 12.00
CA ASP A 65 10.40 -7.04 10.63
C ASP A 65 10.19 -8.53 10.45
N PHE A 66 9.47 -8.91 9.39
CA PHE A 66 9.38 -10.31 9.01
C PHE A 66 9.18 -10.48 7.52
N THR A 67 9.57 -11.65 7.05
CA THR A 67 9.32 -12.16 5.71
C THR A 67 8.52 -13.44 5.85
N GLY A 68 7.59 -13.66 4.94
CA GLY A 68 6.75 -14.83 4.92
C GLY A 68 6.45 -15.29 3.51
N ARG A 69 6.13 -16.57 3.39
CA ARG A 69 5.60 -17.16 2.17
C ARG A 69 4.07 -17.10 2.23
N VAL A 70 3.45 -16.51 1.21
CA VAL A 70 1.99 -16.50 1.07
C VAL A 70 1.51 -17.89 0.70
N THR A 71 0.51 -18.39 1.44
CA THR A 71 -0.10 -19.70 1.22
C THR A 71 -1.62 -19.66 1.18
N CYS A 72 -2.24 -18.56 1.62
CA CYS A 72 -3.66 -18.32 1.47
C CYS A 72 -3.95 -16.89 1.00
N LEU A 73 -5.04 -16.75 0.27
CA LEU A 73 -5.56 -15.52 -0.31
C LEU A 73 -7.07 -15.70 -0.36
N ASP A 74 -7.80 -14.82 0.32
CA ASP A 74 -9.25 -14.74 0.25
C ASP A 74 -9.64 -13.34 -0.25
N VAL A 75 -10.51 -13.26 -1.25
CA VAL A 75 -10.93 -11.99 -1.87
C VAL A 75 -12.45 -11.96 -1.94
N VAL A 76 -13.04 -10.99 -1.25
CA VAL A 76 -14.49 -10.79 -1.16
C VAL A 76 -14.80 -9.32 -1.41
N GLY A 77 -15.31 -9.02 -2.60
CA GLY A 77 -15.62 -7.65 -2.99
C GLY A 77 -14.36 -6.78 -3.07
N ASP A 78 -14.35 -5.68 -2.31
CA ASP A 78 -13.23 -4.75 -2.15
C ASP A 78 -12.24 -5.16 -1.04
N HIS A 79 -12.45 -6.31 -0.40
CA HIS A 79 -11.60 -6.81 0.68
C HIS A 79 -10.74 -7.99 0.20
N ALA A 80 -9.48 -8.02 0.64
CA ALA A 80 -8.58 -9.14 0.43
C ALA A 80 -7.82 -9.48 1.71
N ILE A 81 -7.73 -10.77 2.06
CA ILE A 81 -6.86 -11.25 3.14
C ILE A 81 -5.73 -12.04 2.51
N VAL A 82 -4.50 -11.65 2.82
CA VAL A 82 -3.28 -12.39 2.47
C VAL A 82 -2.75 -13.03 3.73
N GLY A 83 -2.55 -14.34 3.67
CA GLY A 83 -2.01 -15.09 4.80
C GLY A 83 -0.97 -16.11 4.36
N GLY A 84 -0.18 -16.56 5.33
CA GLY A 84 0.98 -17.36 5.01
C GLY A 84 1.73 -17.85 6.24
N VAL A 85 2.98 -18.24 6.01
CA VAL A 85 3.90 -18.71 7.06
C VAL A 85 5.11 -17.79 7.09
N VAL A 86 5.49 -17.35 8.30
CA VAL A 86 6.70 -16.56 8.52
C VAL A 86 7.94 -17.43 8.27
N THR A 87 8.84 -16.95 7.42
CA THR A 87 10.06 -17.65 6.99
C THR A 87 11.36 -17.02 7.50
N GLY A 88 11.29 -15.79 8.03
CA GLY A 88 12.43 -15.08 8.61
C GLY A 88 11.99 -13.74 9.19
N GLY A 89 12.76 -13.14 10.08
CA GLY A 89 12.39 -11.87 10.70
C GLY A 89 13.32 -11.46 11.85
N GLY A 90 13.01 -10.32 12.46
CA GLY A 90 13.75 -9.77 13.59
C GLY A 90 13.49 -10.51 14.91
N GLU A 91 12.29 -11.04 15.10
CA GLU A 91 11.94 -11.91 16.24
C GLU A 91 12.01 -13.39 15.84
N PRO A 92 13.02 -14.16 16.32
CA PRO A 92 13.19 -15.56 15.93
C PRO A 92 12.01 -16.46 16.31
N GLY A 93 11.26 -16.12 17.36
CA GLY A 93 10.10 -16.91 17.83
C GLY A 93 8.95 -16.98 16.82
N GLN A 94 8.90 -16.07 15.85
CA GLN A 94 7.83 -16.02 14.85
C GLN A 94 8.05 -16.98 13.68
N ILE A 95 9.29 -17.45 13.45
CA ILE A 95 9.60 -18.29 12.29
C ILE A 95 8.82 -19.61 12.38
N GLY A 96 8.08 -19.94 11.32
CA GLY A 96 7.21 -21.11 11.25
C GLY A 96 5.78 -20.86 11.74
N THR A 97 5.49 -19.69 12.31
CA THR A 97 4.11 -19.30 12.64
C THR A 97 3.36 -18.78 11.43
N GLY A 98 2.03 -18.75 11.53
CA GLY A 98 1.15 -18.13 10.56
C GLY A 98 1.13 -16.61 10.68
N PHE A 99 0.84 -15.94 9.57
CA PHE A 99 0.50 -14.53 9.54
C PHE A 99 -0.75 -14.28 8.68
N ALA A 100 -1.46 -13.19 8.95
CA ALA A 100 -2.55 -12.70 8.12
C ALA A 100 -2.61 -11.17 8.11
N VAL A 101 -2.91 -10.59 6.94
CA VAL A 101 -3.10 -9.15 6.73
C VAL A 101 -4.28 -8.92 5.81
N GLY A 102 -5.21 -8.07 6.23
CA GLY A 102 -6.33 -7.61 5.42
C GLY A 102 -6.01 -6.32 4.67
N PHE A 103 -6.51 -6.22 3.44
CA PHE A 103 -6.46 -5.06 2.56
C PHE A 103 -7.87 -4.68 2.11
N ILE A 104 -8.11 -3.38 1.97
CA ILE A 104 -9.37 -2.81 1.45
C ILE A 104 -9.03 -1.86 0.31
N ASP A 105 -9.58 -2.13 -0.86
CA ASP A 105 -9.54 -1.24 -2.02
C ASP A 105 -10.44 -0.03 -1.76
N GLY A 106 -9.85 1.17 -1.78
CA GLY A 106 -10.57 2.42 -1.57
C GLY A 106 -11.34 2.90 -2.81
N GLY A 107 -11.15 2.25 -3.97
CA GLY A 107 -11.65 2.69 -5.26
C GLY A 107 -11.06 4.04 -5.66
N SER A 108 -11.88 5.10 -5.59
CA SER A 108 -11.39 6.48 -5.80
C SER A 108 -10.79 7.11 -4.53
N GLY A 109 -10.92 6.44 -3.39
CA GLY A 109 -10.35 6.84 -2.10
C GLY A 109 -8.97 6.23 -1.85
N SER A 110 -8.48 6.34 -0.61
CA SER A 110 -7.24 5.70 -0.20
C SER A 110 -7.48 4.25 0.20
N ASP A 111 -6.61 3.36 -0.28
CA ASP A 111 -6.55 1.97 0.17
C ASP A 111 -6.21 1.89 1.66
N ARG A 112 -6.63 0.80 2.29
CA ARG A 112 -6.42 0.57 3.71
C ARG A 112 -5.94 -0.85 3.97
N GLN A 113 -5.29 -1.04 5.11
CA GLN A 113 -4.87 -2.34 5.60
C GLN A 113 -5.20 -2.52 7.08
N THR A 114 -5.23 -3.76 7.54
CA THR A 114 -5.35 -4.10 8.96
C THR A 114 -3.99 -4.05 9.64
N PHE A 115 -3.95 -4.29 10.96
CA PHE A 115 -2.72 -4.78 11.58
C PHE A 115 -2.34 -6.15 11.00
N THR A 116 -1.03 -6.45 11.01
CA THR A 116 -0.56 -7.81 10.79
C THR A 116 -0.82 -8.63 12.04
N ASP A 117 -1.59 -9.70 11.90
CA ASP A 117 -1.67 -10.75 12.90
C ASP A 117 -0.57 -11.78 12.62
N VAL A 118 0.24 -12.07 13.62
CA VAL A 118 1.40 -12.97 13.57
C VAL A 118 1.31 -13.92 14.76
N GLU A 119 2.01 -15.05 14.70
CA GLU A 119 1.90 -16.12 15.72
C GLU A 119 0.60 -16.93 15.62
N ILE A 120 -0.08 -16.88 14.47
CA ILE A 120 -1.25 -17.70 14.17
C ILE A 120 -0.81 -19.16 13.97
N ALA A 121 -1.69 -20.12 14.23
CA ALA A 121 -1.43 -21.51 13.87
C ALA A 121 -1.32 -21.66 12.35
N ALA A 122 -0.24 -22.30 11.87
CA ALA A 122 -0.09 -22.68 10.47
C ALA A 122 -0.65 -24.11 10.23
N PRO A 123 -1.34 -24.37 9.09
CA PRO A 123 -1.62 -23.46 7.99
C PRO A 123 -2.74 -22.45 8.34
N VAL A 124 -2.61 -21.23 7.84
CA VAL A 124 -3.59 -20.15 8.03
C VAL A 124 -4.80 -20.36 7.12
N ASP A 125 -6.00 -20.20 7.68
CA ASP A 125 -7.26 -20.17 6.92
C ASP A 125 -7.72 -18.71 6.75
N CYS A 126 -7.38 -18.12 5.60
CA CYS A 126 -7.72 -16.71 5.31
C CYS A 126 -9.23 -16.42 5.40
N ALA A 127 -10.12 -17.39 5.16
CA ALA A 127 -11.56 -17.17 5.27
C ALA A 127 -12.03 -17.07 6.73
N ALA A 128 -11.27 -17.63 7.69
CA ALA A 128 -11.54 -17.50 9.12
C ALA A 128 -11.06 -16.15 9.68
N GLU A 129 -10.12 -15.50 9.01
CA GLU A 129 -9.48 -14.25 9.45
C GLU A 129 -10.29 -12.97 9.14
N GLN A 130 -11.56 -13.12 8.75
CA GLN A 130 -12.45 -12.00 8.40
C GLN A 130 -12.63 -10.99 9.56
N SER A 131 -12.41 -11.41 10.80
CA SER A 131 -12.42 -10.51 11.97
C SER A 131 -11.34 -9.44 11.93
N LEU A 132 -10.27 -9.58 11.14
CA LEU A 132 -9.22 -8.57 11.00
C LEU A 132 -9.78 -7.19 10.58
N PHE A 133 -10.83 -7.16 9.78
CA PHE A 133 -11.48 -5.92 9.33
C PHE A 133 -12.32 -5.22 10.39
N THR A 134 -12.52 -5.85 11.55
CA THR A 134 -13.14 -5.22 12.73
C THR A 134 -12.11 -4.45 13.58
N LEU A 135 -10.82 -4.65 13.30
CA LEU A 135 -9.72 -3.98 13.99
C LEU A 135 -9.44 -2.59 13.40
N MET A 136 -8.45 -1.91 13.98
CA MET A 136 -7.97 -0.63 13.47
C MET A 136 -7.42 -0.79 12.05
N LEU A 137 -7.81 0.13 11.17
CA LEU A 137 -7.37 0.19 9.78
C LEU A 137 -6.39 1.32 9.58
N PHE A 138 -5.34 1.06 8.80
CA PHE A 138 -4.28 2.00 8.47
C PHE A 138 -4.36 2.38 6.99
N PRO A 139 -4.12 3.65 6.64
CA PRO A 139 -4.02 4.04 5.24
C PRO A 139 -2.81 3.37 4.60
N VAL A 140 -3.00 2.83 3.40
CA VAL A 140 -1.93 2.44 2.51
C VAL A 140 -1.38 3.72 1.87
N LEU A 141 -0.11 4.03 2.15
CA LEU A 141 0.57 5.20 1.60
C LEU A 141 1.49 4.77 0.45
N ASN A 142 1.64 5.64 -0.54
CA ASN A 142 2.51 5.39 -1.68
C ASN A 142 3.97 5.17 -1.21
N GLY A 143 4.55 4.01 -1.56
CA GLY A 143 5.87 3.58 -1.07
C GLY A 143 5.85 2.65 0.16
N ASN A 144 4.71 2.48 0.83
CA ASN A 144 4.53 1.46 1.87
C ASN A 144 4.05 0.12 1.30
N VAL A 145 3.54 0.10 0.06
CA VAL A 145 3.02 -1.09 -0.62
C VAL A 145 3.53 -1.14 -2.05
N VAL A 146 4.19 -2.24 -2.39
CA VAL A 146 4.44 -2.61 -3.79
C VAL A 146 3.73 -3.93 -4.03
N VAL A 147 2.62 -3.87 -4.77
CA VAL A 147 1.97 -5.05 -5.33
C VAL A 147 2.63 -5.31 -6.69
N ASN A 148 3.48 -6.34 -6.77
CA ASN A 148 3.96 -6.82 -8.05
C ASN A 148 3.01 -7.92 -8.54
N GLY A 149 2.28 -7.63 -9.61
CA GLY A 149 1.43 -8.59 -10.34
C GLY A 149 2.22 -9.48 -11.28
#